data_AF-A0A7C1YC53-F1
#
_entry.id   AF-A0A7C1YC53-F1
#
_cell.length_a   1.000
_cell.length_b   1.000
_cell.length_c   1.000
_cell.angle_alpha   90.00
_cell.angle_beta   90.00
_cell.angle_gamma   90.00
#
_symmetry.space_group_name_H-M   'P 1'
#
loop_
_entity.id
_entity.type
_entity.pdbx_description
1 polymer ?
#
loop_
_entity_poly.entity_id
_entity_poly.type
_entity_poly.pdbx_seq_one_letter_code
_entity_poly.pdbx_strand_id
1 'polypeptide(L)'
;IADDPADAYRYTAKGNLVAVITDGTAVLGLGNVGALAGKPVMEGKGVLFKRFANIDVFDIEVDAEDPDDFVDTVRRIAPTFGGINLEDIAAPRCFDIERRLIEALDIPVFHDDQHGTAIIIAAGLLNALEIQGKEIGSADIVCVGAGAAGIASMKLLLALGADPSRMLLIDRKGVIHSGRDDLNEYKRAFAVETDRRSLADAMAGADVFIGVSGPDILTPDMLKSMAERPIVFALSNPDPEILPETALATRDDLVMATGRSDYPNQVNNVLGFPFIFRGTLDVHAREINEAMKVAAVHALRLLAREPVPAEVLEAYGLKTLEFGPDYIIPKPLDPRLMDFVPPAIARAAVDTGAARAPYPAHYPPPPSTSS
;
A
#
# COMPACT_ATOMS: atom_id res chain seq x y z
N ILE A 1 26.71 0.99 -23.92
CA ILE A 1 26.79 1.40 -22.49
C ILE A 1 27.70 2.61 -22.26
N ALA A 2 29.02 2.53 -22.52
CA ALA A 2 29.88 3.70 -22.34
C ALA A 2 29.47 4.88 -23.25
N ASP A 3 29.09 4.59 -24.50
CA ASP A 3 28.64 5.60 -25.47
C ASP A 3 27.14 5.94 -25.31
N ASP A 4 26.31 4.94 -25.01
CA ASP A 4 24.89 5.09 -24.71
C ASP A 4 24.55 4.34 -23.40
N PRO A 5 24.32 5.03 -22.28
CA PRO A 5 23.97 4.40 -21.00
C PRO A 5 22.66 3.62 -21.02
N ALA A 6 21.71 3.93 -21.92
CA ALA A 6 20.42 3.24 -22.00
C ALA A 6 20.57 1.76 -22.39
N ASP A 7 21.65 1.42 -23.10
CA ASP A 7 22.04 0.04 -23.43
C ASP A 7 22.19 -0.88 -22.20
N ALA A 8 22.35 -0.32 -20.99
CA ALA A 8 22.37 -1.12 -19.77
C ALA A 8 21.07 -1.91 -19.59
N TYR A 9 19.92 -1.37 -20.00
CA TYR A 9 18.63 -2.07 -19.97
C TYR A 9 18.53 -3.21 -21.00
N ARG A 10 19.34 -3.16 -22.06
CA ARG A 10 19.32 -4.15 -23.16
C ARG A 10 20.35 -5.26 -22.98
N TYR A 11 21.55 -4.94 -22.51
CA TYR A 11 22.68 -5.87 -22.47
C TYR A 11 23.02 -6.38 -21.07
N THR A 12 22.26 -5.99 -20.04
CA THR A 12 22.46 -6.44 -18.66
C THR A 12 21.12 -6.79 -18.01
N ALA A 13 21.18 -7.34 -16.79
CA ALA A 13 19.98 -7.64 -16.01
C ALA A 13 19.27 -6.40 -15.45
N LYS A 14 19.83 -5.17 -15.58
CA LYS A 14 19.30 -3.94 -14.97
C LYS A 14 17.80 -3.75 -15.24
N GLY A 15 17.33 -4.03 -16.45
CA GLY A 15 15.91 -3.83 -16.81
C GLY A 15 14.91 -4.75 -16.08
N ASN A 16 15.37 -5.82 -15.43
CA ASN A 16 14.52 -6.76 -14.68
C ASN A 16 14.94 -6.94 -13.21
N LEU A 17 15.98 -6.21 -12.76
CA LEU A 17 16.58 -6.40 -11.45
C LEU A 17 16.14 -5.32 -10.46
N VAL A 18 15.56 -5.71 -9.33
CA VAL A 18 15.16 -4.82 -8.23
C VAL A 18 16.04 -5.07 -7.01
N ALA A 19 16.43 -4.00 -6.32
CA ALA A 19 17.01 -4.13 -4.98
C ALA A 19 15.89 -4.04 -3.94
N VAL A 20 15.77 -5.03 -3.06
CA VAL A 20 14.97 -4.92 -1.84
C VAL A 20 15.91 -4.48 -0.74
N ILE A 21 15.75 -3.25 -0.23
CA ILE A 21 16.71 -2.62 0.67
C ILE A 21 16.05 -2.26 2.00
N THR A 22 16.71 -2.63 3.09
CA THR A 22 16.27 -2.35 4.46
C THR A 22 17.46 -1.96 5.36
N ASP A 23 17.18 -1.25 6.45
CA ASP A 23 18.09 -1.11 7.60
C ASP A 23 17.67 -1.99 8.80
N GLY A 24 16.56 -2.74 8.67
CA GLY A 24 16.02 -3.62 9.70
C GLY A 24 15.44 -2.89 10.91
N THR A 25 15.11 -1.60 10.78
CA THR A 25 14.62 -0.79 11.92
C THR A 25 13.13 -0.95 12.22
N ALA A 26 12.36 -1.56 11.33
CA ALA A 26 10.93 -1.81 11.51
C ALA A 26 10.48 -3.16 10.92
N VAL A 27 11.21 -4.24 11.19
CA VAL A 27 10.92 -5.56 10.62
C VAL A 27 9.65 -6.14 11.20
N LEU A 28 8.58 -6.19 10.38
CA LEU A 28 7.28 -6.75 10.74
C LEU A 28 6.78 -6.20 12.10
N GLY A 29 6.27 -7.07 12.99
CA GLY A 29 5.93 -6.73 14.37
C GLY A 29 7.10 -6.78 15.36
N LEU A 30 8.33 -7.08 14.90
CA LEU A 30 9.51 -7.21 15.76
C LEU A 30 10.17 -5.85 16.05
N GLY A 31 9.93 -4.86 15.20
CA GLY A 31 10.52 -3.52 15.32
C GLY A 31 11.98 -3.51 14.90
N ASN A 32 12.81 -2.78 15.64
CA ASN A 32 14.23 -2.64 15.32
C ASN A 32 15.01 -3.89 15.77
N VAL A 33 15.33 -4.76 14.82
CA VAL A 33 16.13 -5.97 15.01
C VAL A 33 17.51 -5.87 14.33
N GLY A 34 17.74 -4.77 13.61
CA GLY A 34 18.95 -4.52 12.84
C GLY A 34 18.97 -5.23 11.49
N ALA A 35 19.82 -4.75 10.60
CA ALA A 35 19.91 -5.14 9.20
C ALA A 35 19.97 -6.67 9.01
N LEU A 36 20.89 -7.36 9.70
CA LEU A 36 21.09 -8.82 9.53
C LEU A 36 19.84 -9.64 9.89
N ALA A 37 19.11 -9.27 10.94
CA ALA A 37 17.93 -10.02 11.36
C ALA A 37 16.72 -9.81 10.43
N GLY A 38 16.71 -8.71 9.66
CA GLY A 38 15.71 -8.46 8.61
C GLY A 38 15.89 -9.32 7.36
N LYS A 39 17.09 -9.88 7.15
CA LYS A 39 17.45 -10.64 5.94
C LYS A 39 16.44 -11.71 5.51
N PRO A 40 15.91 -12.58 6.39
CA PRO A 40 14.94 -13.60 5.96
C PRO A 40 13.65 -13.00 5.39
N VAL A 41 13.24 -11.82 5.85
CA VAL A 41 12.06 -11.12 5.34
C VAL A 41 12.36 -10.57 3.94
N MET A 42 13.56 -10.01 3.73
CA MET A 42 14.00 -9.48 2.44
C MET A 42 14.17 -10.58 1.38
N GLU A 43 14.78 -11.71 1.74
CA GLU A 43 14.84 -12.90 0.87
C GLU A 43 13.43 -13.38 0.51
N GLY A 44 12.51 -13.40 1.48
CA GLY A 44 11.09 -13.70 1.27
C GLY A 44 10.45 -12.77 0.23
N LYS A 45 10.66 -11.46 0.34
CA LYS A 45 10.19 -10.48 -0.66
C LYS A 45 10.75 -10.77 -2.05
N GLY A 46 12.04 -11.12 -2.15
CA GLY A 46 12.66 -11.53 -3.40
C GLY A 46 11.98 -12.74 -4.05
N VAL A 47 11.64 -13.75 -3.26
CA VAL A 47 10.88 -14.92 -3.73
C VAL A 47 9.50 -14.50 -4.26
N LEU A 48 8.80 -13.59 -3.59
CA LEU A 48 7.48 -13.11 -4.01
C LEU A 48 7.56 -12.32 -5.33
N PHE A 49 8.52 -11.40 -5.46
CA PHE A 49 8.80 -10.69 -6.72
C PHE A 49 9.02 -11.67 -7.88
N LYS A 50 9.86 -12.69 -7.66
CA LYS A 50 10.17 -13.67 -8.70
C LYS A 50 8.95 -14.54 -9.04
N ARG A 51 8.24 -15.03 -8.02
CA ARG A 51 7.12 -15.97 -8.18
C ARG A 51 5.91 -15.34 -8.86
N PHE A 52 5.60 -14.09 -8.52
CA PHE A 52 4.38 -13.42 -8.98
C PHE A 52 4.59 -12.56 -10.22
N ALA A 53 5.76 -11.95 -10.39
CA ALA A 53 6.01 -10.99 -11.46
C ALA A 53 7.27 -11.29 -12.31
N ASN A 54 7.93 -12.42 -12.06
CA ASN A 54 9.19 -12.82 -12.73
C ASN A 54 10.28 -11.73 -12.67
N ILE A 55 10.33 -10.99 -11.56
CA ILE A 55 11.34 -9.96 -11.31
C ILE A 55 12.52 -10.59 -10.58
N ASP A 56 13.73 -10.32 -11.04
CA ASP A 56 14.95 -10.74 -10.35
C ASP A 56 15.22 -9.77 -9.20
N VAL A 57 15.63 -10.30 -8.05
CA VAL A 57 15.84 -9.50 -6.84
C VAL A 57 17.19 -9.84 -6.22
N PHE A 58 17.85 -8.80 -5.72
CA PHE A 58 18.85 -8.93 -4.67
C PHE A 58 18.36 -8.17 -3.43
N ASP A 59 18.37 -8.85 -2.30
CA ASP A 59 18.17 -8.27 -0.98
C ASP A 59 19.47 -7.61 -0.48
N ILE A 60 19.34 -6.43 0.12
CA ILE A 60 20.46 -5.61 0.59
C ILE A 60 20.11 -5.04 1.96
N GLU A 61 20.69 -5.66 2.98
CA GLU A 61 20.60 -5.21 4.36
C GLU A 61 21.72 -4.19 4.64
N VAL A 62 21.36 -2.90 4.75
CA VAL A 62 22.30 -1.80 4.97
C VAL A 62 22.39 -1.52 6.47
N ASP A 63 23.55 -1.83 7.06
CA ASP A 63 23.87 -1.46 8.43
C ASP A 63 24.31 0.02 8.49
N ALA A 64 23.34 0.92 8.63
CA ALA A 64 23.56 2.37 8.70
C ALA A 64 22.76 2.99 9.87
N GLU A 65 23.47 3.59 10.81
CA GLU A 65 22.85 4.26 11.95
C GLU A 65 22.05 5.51 11.50
N ASP A 66 22.62 6.32 10.61
CA ASP A 66 22.04 7.59 10.14
C ASP A 66 21.41 7.49 8.74
N PRO A 67 20.30 8.21 8.46
CA PRO A 67 19.70 8.29 7.12
C PRO A 67 20.65 8.74 6.01
N ASP A 68 21.63 9.61 6.29
CA ASP A 68 22.58 10.10 5.29
C ASP A 68 23.44 8.97 4.72
N ASP A 69 23.98 8.13 5.59
CA ASP A 69 24.82 6.99 5.21
C ASP A 69 24.00 5.95 4.44
N PHE A 70 22.74 5.73 4.84
CA PHE A 70 21.82 4.85 4.14
C PHE A 70 21.56 5.36 2.71
N VAL A 71 21.18 6.64 2.57
CA VAL A 71 20.87 7.26 1.28
C VAL A 71 22.11 7.27 0.37
N ASP A 72 23.28 7.63 0.87
CA ASP A 72 24.50 7.65 0.06
C ASP A 72 24.90 6.23 -0.39
N THR A 73 24.74 5.22 0.47
CA THR A 73 24.97 3.82 0.13
C THR A 73 24.07 3.36 -1.01
N VAL A 74 22.75 3.55 -0.87
CA VAL A 74 21.77 3.16 -1.90
C VAL A 74 22.05 3.90 -3.21
N ARG A 75 22.34 5.20 -3.14
CA ARG A 75 22.65 6.02 -4.32
C ARG A 75 23.86 5.50 -5.10
N ARG A 76 24.91 5.06 -4.40
CA ARG A 76 26.15 4.55 -5.02
C ARG A 76 25.98 3.20 -5.70
N ILE A 77 25.08 2.35 -5.19
CA ILE A 77 24.84 1.01 -5.76
C ILE A 77 23.70 0.99 -6.81
N ALA A 78 22.90 2.06 -6.89
CA ALA A 78 21.79 2.20 -7.83
C ALA A 78 22.09 1.91 -9.32
N PRO A 79 23.32 2.13 -9.87
CA PRO A 79 23.61 1.78 -11.25
C PRO A 79 23.32 0.32 -11.62
N THR A 80 23.38 -0.61 -10.67
CA THR A 80 23.07 -2.04 -10.85
C THR A 80 21.59 -2.32 -11.12
N PHE A 81 20.68 -1.54 -10.53
CA PHE A 81 19.27 -1.90 -10.40
C PHE A 81 18.36 -1.13 -11.37
N GLY A 82 17.27 -1.75 -11.79
CA GLY A 82 16.18 -1.11 -12.54
C GLY A 82 15.17 -0.42 -11.65
N GLY A 83 15.13 -0.76 -10.36
CA GLY A 83 14.29 -0.12 -9.34
C GLY A 83 14.73 -0.49 -7.93
N ILE A 84 14.30 0.30 -6.95
CA ILE A 84 14.59 0.14 -5.52
C ILE A 84 13.28 -0.02 -4.76
N ASN A 85 13.12 -1.14 -4.06
CA ASN A 85 12.04 -1.37 -3.12
C ASN A 85 12.58 -1.18 -1.69
N LEU A 86 12.16 -0.11 -1.01
CA LEU A 86 12.48 0.12 0.39
C LEU A 86 11.51 -0.67 1.28
N GLU A 87 12.05 -1.32 2.31
CA GLU A 87 11.29 -2.24 3.15
C GLU A 87 11.69 -2.12 4.62
N ASP A 88 10.73 -2.22 5.54
CA ASP A 88 10.96 -2.35 6.98
C ASP A 88 11.85 -1.24 7.58
N ILE A 89 11.67 0.01 7.12
CA ILE A 89 12.38 1.20 7.63
C ILE A 89 11.44 2.01 8.53
N ALA A 90 11.88 2.31 9.75
CA ALA A 90 11.05 2.98 10.74
C ALA A 90 10.63 4.41 10.33
N ALA A 91 9.41 4.79 10.66
CA ALA A 91 8.98 6.19 10.62
C ALA A 91 9.56 6.96 11.83
N PRO A 92 9.92 8.26 11.68
CA PRO A 92 9.72 9.09 10.48
C PRO A 92 10.87 9.05 9.47
N ARG A 93 12.00 8.39 9.75
CA ARG A 93 13.19 8.44 8.88
C ARG A 93 12.93 7.89 7.48
N CYS A 94 12.05 6.91 7.34
CA CYS A 94 11.67 6.34 6.04
C CYS A 94 11.12 7.38 5.05
N PHE A 95 10.44 8.44 5.53
CA PHE A 95 9.91 9.49 4.67
C PHE A 95 11.02 10.36 4.06
N ASP A 96 12.04 10.72 4.86
CA ASP A 96 13.19 11.49 4.37
C ASP A 96 14.05 10.66 3.42
N ILE A 97 14.33 9.40 3.80
CA ILE A 97 15.10 8.45 2.98
C ILE A 97 14.45 8.28 1.61
N GLU A 98 13.14 7.97 1.57
CA GLU A 98 12.43 7.78 0.31
C GLU A 98 12.45 9.04 -0.56
N ARG A 99 12.11 10.21 0.01
CA ARG A 99 12.13 11.49 -0.73
C ARG A 99 13.50 11.75 -1.35
N ARG A 100 14.57 11.64 -0.56
CA ARG A 100 15.94 11.92 -1.02
C ARG A 100 16.41 10.93 -2.08
N LEU A 101 16.00 9.67 -2.00
CA LEU A 101 16.32 8.68 -3.02
C LEU A 101 15.53 8.91 -4.31
N ILE A 102 14.25 9.26 -4.24
CA ILE A 102 13.47 9.67 -5.42
C ILE A 102 14.11 10.87 -6.11
N GLU A 103 14.55 11.89 -5.34
CA GLU A 103 15.19 13.10 -5.89
C GLU A 103 16.58 12.81 -6.48
N ALA A 104 17.34 11.87 -5.91
CA ALA A 104 18.73 11.62 -6.29
C ALA A 104 18.91 10.57 -7.40
N LEU A 105 17.88 9.76 -7.71
CA LEU A 105 17.98 8.61 -8.61
C LEU A 105 17.18 8.79 -9.91
N ASP A 106 17.65 8.13 -10.97
CA ASP A 106 16.97 8.05 -12.27
C ASP A 106 16.27 6.68 -12.49
N ILE A 107 15.92 6.02 -11.38
CA ILE A 107 15.21 4.75 -11.32
C ILE A 107 14.13 4.83 -10.24
N PRO A 108 13.01 4.10 -10.39
CA PRO A 108 11.91 4.13 -9.45
C PRO A 108 12.34 3.66 -8.07
N VAL A 109 11.94 4.43 -7.05
CA VAL A 109 12.07 4.08 -5.63
C VAL A 109 10.66 3.99 -5.05
N PHE A 110 10.39 2.92 -4.31
CA PHE A 110 9.07 2.66 -3.73
C PHE A 110 9.23 2.03 -2.36
N HIS A 111 8.64 2.64 -1.34
CA HIS A 111 8.53 2.03 -0.02
C HIS A 111 7.24 1.22 0.11
N ASP A 112 7.35 -0.10 0.27
CA ASP A 112 6.18 -0.99 0.25
C ASP A 112 5.27 -0.82 1.47
N ASP A 113 5.84 -0.72 2.67
CA ASP A 113 5.06 -0.49 3.91
C ASP A 113 4.33 0.87 3.95
N GLN A 114 4.70 1.79 3.06
CA GLN A 114 3.99 3.04 2.87
C GLN A 114 2.96 2.90 1.75
N HIS A 115 3.44 2.84 0.51
CA HIS A 115 2.60 3.00 -0.67
C HIS A 115 1.93 1.70 -1.07
N GLY A 116 2.58 0.56 -0.87
CA GLY A 116 1.99 -0.76 -1.12
C GLY A 116 0.75 -0.97 -0.25
N THR A 117 0.91 -0.81 1.06
CA THR A 117 -0.21 -0.87 2.01
C THR A 117 -1.32 0.14 1.69
N ALA A 118 -0.96 1.40 1.40
CA ALA A 118 -1.93 2.44 1.04
C ALA A 118 -2.77 2.07 -0.19
N ILE A 119 -2.15 1.52 -1.24
CA ILE A 119 -2.83 1.13 -2.48
C ILE A 119 -3.86 0.02 -2.21
N ILE A 120 -3.50 -1.01 -1.44
CA ILE A 120 -4.42 -2.13 -1.15
C ILE A 120 -5.57 -1.65 -0.26
N ILE A 121 -5.28 -0.82 0.75
CA ILE A 121 -6.31 -0.19 1.59
C ILE A 121 -7.28 0.62 0.74
N ALA A 122 -6.79 1.50 -0.13
CA ALA A 122 -7.62 2.33 -0.96
C ALA A 122 -8.48 1.50 -1.94
N ALA A 123 -7.91 0.46 -2.57
CA ALA A 123 -8.65 -0.41 -3.48
C ALA A 123 -9.81 -1.13 -2.78
N GLY A 124 -9.53 -1.73 -1.62
CA GLY A 124 -10.57 -2.37 -0.82
C GLY A 124 -11.61 -1.39 -0.31
N LEU A 125 -11.17 -0.22 0.18
CA LEU A 125 -12.06 0.78 0.75
C LEU A 125 -13.04 1.31 -0.28
N LEU A 126 -12.59 1.60 -1.51
CA LEU A 126 -13.49 2.06 -2.58
C LEU A 126 -14.55 1.01 -2.93
N ASN A 127 -14.19 -0.27 -2.95
CA ASN A 127 -15.16 -1.36 -3.14
C ASN A 127 -16.11 -1.50 -1.95
N ALA A 128 -15.60 -1.40 -0.72
CA ALA A 128 -16.41 -1.46 0.50
C ALA A 128 -17.40 -0.29 0.59
N LEU A 129 -16.97 0.93 0.24
CA LEU A 129 -17.83 2.13 0.16
C LEU A 129 -18.96 1.91 -0.83
N GLU A 130 -18.66 1.38 -2.02
CA GLU A 130 -19.67 1.07 -3.04
C GLU A 130 -20.71 0.05 -2.52
N ILE A 131 -20.25 -1.05 -1.90
CA ILE A 131 -21.12 -2.07 -1.30
C ILE A 131 -21.99 -1.48 -0.19
N GLN A 132 -21.43 -0.56 0.62
CA GLN A 132 -22.14 0.12 1.69
C GLN A 132 -23.00 1.30 1.22
N GLY A 133 -22.98 1.64 -0.08
CA GLY A 133 -23.75 2.76 -0.64
C GLY A 133 -23.24 4.13 -0.17
N LYS A 134 -21.93 4.26 0.05
CA LYS A 134 -21.26 5.47 0.54
C LYS A 134 -20.31 6.01 -0.53
N GLU A 135 -20.05 7.31 -0.48
CA GLU A 135 -19.09 7.99 -1.36
C GLU A 135 -17.86 8.46 -0.58
N ILE A 136 -16.67 8.31 -1.16
CA ILE A 136 -15.41 8.66 -0.49
C ILE A 136 -15.34 10.14 -0.05
N GLY A 137 -15.89 11.05 -0.86
CA GLY A 137 -15.90 12.49 -0.56
C GLY A 137 -16.86 12.92 0.54
N SER A 138 -17.78 12.04 0.96
CA SER A 138 -18.74 12.31 2.04
C SER A 138 -18.62 11.37 3.23
N ALA A 139 -17.62 10.49 3.22
CA ALA A 139 -17.41 9.52 4.30
C ALA A 139 -16.57 10.13 5.43
N ASP A 140 -16.99 9.91 6.67
CA ASP A 140 -16.17 10.23 7.85
C ASP A 140 -15.16 9.11 8.09
N ILE A 141 -13.88 9.39 7.83
CA ILE A 141 -12.79 8.41 7.84
C ILE A 141 -11.90 8.63 9.06
N VAL A 142 -11.80 7.60 9.91
CA VAL A 142 -10.91 7.58 11.07
C VAL A 142 -9.77 6.60 10.81
N CYS A 143 -8.53 7.08 10.86
CA CYS A 143 -7.34 6.24 10.78
C CYS A 143 -6.57 6.29 12.11
N VAL A 144 -6.28 5.11 12.68
CA VAL A 144 -5.43 4.97 13.86
C VAL A 144 -4.08 4.40 13.46
N GLY A 145 -3.02 5.15 13.78
CA GLY A 145 -1.65 4.82 13.41
C GLY A 145 -1.05 5.87 12.48
N ALA A 146 -0.53 6.96 13.06
CA ALA A 146 0.16 8.01 12.33
C ALA A 146 1.64 7.68 11.98
N GLY A 147 1.88 6.44 11.54
CA GLY A 147 3.15 5.94 11.02
C GLY A 147 3.20 5.98 9.49
N ALA A 148 4.14 5.21 8.90
CA ALA A 148 4.35 5.13 7.44
C ALA A 148 3.06 4.77 6.68
N ALA A 149 2.47 3.60 7.00
CA ALA A 149 1.26 3.10 6.34
C ALA A 149 0.07 4.06 6.48
N GLY A 150 -0.21 4.55 7.68
CA GLY A 150 -1.39 5.40 7.91
C GLY A 150 -1.28 6.77 7.22
N ILE A 151 -0.12 7.42 7.29
CA ILE A 151 0.13 8.69 6.58
C ILE A 151 0.02 8.49 5.07
N ALA A 152 0.63 7.45 4.51
CA ALA A 152 0.56 7.16 3.08
C ALA A 152 -0.87 6.84 2.61
N SER A 153 -1.62 6.07 3.42
CA SER A 153 -3.01 5.72 3.15
C SER A 153 -3.90 6.96 3.11
N MET A 154 -3.80 7.82 4.12
CA MET A 154 -4.59 9.05 4.18
C MET A 154 -4.24 10.01 3.03
N LYS A 155 -2.96 10.13 2.63
CA LYS A 155 -2.57 10.92 1.45
C LYS A 155 -3.20 10.37 0.17
N LEU A 156 -3.16 9.05 -0.03
CA LEU A 156 -3.72 8.43 -1.23
C LEU A 156 -5.26 8.56 -1.27
N LEU A 157 -5.94 8.46 -0.13
CA LEU A 157 -7.39 8.68 -0.05
C LEU A 157 -7.77 10.12 -0.40
N LEU A 158 -6.97 11.12 -0.01
CA LEU A 158 -7.15 12.51 -0.45
C LEU A 158 -7.03 12.63 -1.97
N ALA A 159 -6.02 12.00 -2.58
CA ALA A 159 -5.84 11.99 -4.04
C ALA A 159 -7.01 11.29 -4.77
N LEU A 160 -7.71 10.38 -4.10
CA LEU A 160 -8.89 9.68 -4.60
C LEU A 160 -10.22 10.42 -4.32
N GLY A 161 -10.16 11.61 -3.71
CA GLY A 161 -11.30 12.48 -3.52
C GLY A 161 -11.95 12.42 -2.13
N ALA A 162 -11.28 11.88 -1.11
CA ALA A 162 -11.72 12.03 0.28
C ALA A 162 -11.68 13.51 0.70
N ASP A 163 -12.65 13.94 1.50
CA ASP A 163 -12.68 15.30 2.04
C ASP A 163 -11.74 15.41 3.26
N PRO A 164 -10.69 16.26 3.21
CA PRO A 164 -9.75 16.41 4.31
C PRO A 164 -10.41 16.84 5.64
N SER A 165 -11.55 17.55 5.59
CA SER A 165 -12.27 17.99 6.80
C SER A 165 -13.01 16.84 7.52
N ARG A 166 -13.20 15.71 6.83
CA ARG A 166 -13.87 14.49 7.32
C ARG A 166 -12.90 13.37 7.66
N MET A 167 -11.60 13.66 7.61
CA MET A 167 -10.54 12.70 7.85
C MET A 167 -9.87 12.98 9.20
N LEU A 168 -9.88 11.99 10.09
CA LEU A 168 -9.23 12.07 11.40
C LEU A 168 -8.09 11.06 11.46
N LEU A 169 -6.87 11.56 11.63
CA LEU A 169 -5.70 10.72 11.91
C LEU A 169 -5.41 10.75 13.41
N ILE A 170 -5.15 9.58 14.00
CA ILE A 170 -4.93 9.41 15.43
C ILE A 170 -3.53 8.84 15.67
N ASP A 171 -2.79 9.47 16.57
CA ASP A 171 -1.52 8.94 17.07
C ASP A 171 -1.63 8.55 18.55
N ARG A 172 -0.50 8.12 19.13
CA ARG A 172 -0.42 7.68 20.54
C ARG A 172 -0.90 8.73 21.57
N LYS A 173 -1.02 10.00 21.19
CA LYS A 173 -1.48 11.10 22.05
C LYS A 173 -2.92 11.55 21.75
N GLY A 174 -3.62 10.84 20.86
CA GLY A 174 -4.99 11.13 20.48
C GLY A 174 -5.14 11.69 19.07
N VAL A 175 -6.26 12.35 18.80
CA VAL A 175 -6.58 12.95 17.50
C VAL A 175 -5.52 13.99 17.13
N ILE A 176 -5.05 13.95 15.89
CA ILE A 176 -4.18 14.97 15.32
C ILE A 176 -5.06 16.17 14.93
N HIS A 177 -4.87 17.27 15.64
CA HIS A 177 -5.67 18.49 15.47
C HIS A 177 -4.79 19.73 15.52
N SER A 178 -5.34 20.86 15.05
CA SER A 178 -4.68 22.17 14.94
C SER A 178 -4.02 22.66 16.24
N GLY A 179 -4.71 22.48 17.37
CA GLY A 179 -4.21 22.86 18.70
C GLY A 179 -3.08 22.00 19.29
N ARG A 180 -2.46 21.07 18.53
CA ARG A 180 -1.31 20.30 19.00
C ARG A 180 0.02 20.90 18.52
N ASP A 181 0.89 21.23 19.48
CA ASP A 181 2.21 21.82 19.19
C ASP A 181 3.32 20.79 18.94
N ASP A 182 3.11 19.53 19.30
CA ASP A 182 4.13 18.47 19.27
C ASP A 182 4.16 17.65 17.96
N LEU A 183 3.46 18.13 16.92
CA LEU A 183 3.36 17.45 15.62
C LEU A 183 4.60 17.71 14.74
N ASN A 184 5.15 16.63 14.17
CA ASN A 184 6.12 16.73 13.07
C ASN A 184 5.44 17.19 11.77
N GLU A 185 6.23 17.52 10.75
CA GLU A 185 5.72 18.05 9.47
C GLU A 185 4.70 17.11 8.79
N TYR A 186 4.94 15.80 8.82
CA TYR A 186 4.08 14.81 8.15
C TYR A 186 2.72 14.68 8.81
N LYS A 187 2.68 14.73 10.15
CA LYS A 187 1.42 14.70 10.93
C LYS A 187 0.66 16.01 10.83
N ARG A 188 1.37 17.14 10.79
CA ARG A 188 0.76 18.47 10.73
C ARG A 188 -0.08 18.66 9.47
N ALA A 189 0.27 17.99 8.37
CA ALA A 189 -0.54 17.97 7.15
C ALA A 189 -1.96 17.38 7.32
N PHE A 190 -2.18 16.61 8.40
CA PHE A 190 -3.48 16.01 8.76
C PHE A 190 -4.11 16.63 10.00
N ALA A 191 -3.58 17.76 10.48
CA ALA A 191 -4.18 18.48 11.60
C ALA A 191 -5.45 19.19 11.16
N VAL A 192 -6.57 18.83 11.78
CA VAL A 192 -7.88 19.45 11.52
C VAL A 192 -8.36 20.28 12.71
N GLU A 193 -9.20 21.28 12.45
CA GLU A 193 -9.95 21.98 13.50
C GLU A 193 -11.11 21.09 13.96
N THR A 194 -11.05 20.62 15.21
CA THR A 194 -12.09 19.75 15.78
C THR A 194 -12.05 19.80 17.30
N ASP A 195 -13.13 19.40 17.96
CA ASP A 195 -13.21 19.22 19.42
C ASP A 195 -12.99 17.75 19.84
N ARG A 196 -12.90 16.82 18.89
CA ARG A 196 -12.61 15.40 19.17
C ARG A 196 -11.18 15.24 19.66
N ARG A 197 -10.94 14.49 20.73
CA ARG A 197 -9.60 14.34 21.35
C ARG A 197 -9.16 12.88 21.45
N SER A 198 -10.10 11.98 21.70
CA SER A 198 -9.84 10.55 21.85
C SER A 198 -10.27 9.74 20.62
N LEU A 199 -9.83 8.47 20.56
CA LEU A 199 -10.35 7.51 19.58
C LEU A 199 -11.87 7.34 19.72
N ALA A 200 -12.39 7.24 20.95
CA ALA A 200 -13.83 7.12 21.18
C ALA A 200 -14.62 8.29 20.58
N ASP A 201 -14.12 9.53 20.73
CA ASP A 201 -14.73 10.72 20.15
C ASP A 201 -14.70 10.68 18.61
N ALA A 202 -13.59 10.22 18.04
CA ALA A 202 -13.41 10.09 16.60
C ALA A 202 -14.36 9.07 15.98
N MET A 203 -14.59 7.95 16.66
CA MET A 203 -15.43 6.85 16.18
C MET A 203 -16.93 7.17 16.16
N ALA A 204 -17.38 8.12 16.97
CA ALA A 204 -18.79 8.51 17.01
C ALA A 204 -19.26 9.04 15.65
N GLY A 205 -20.17 8.29 15.01
CA GLY A 205 -20.71 8.58 13.68
C GLY A 205 -19.74 8.33 12.52
N ALA A 206 -18.57 7.74 12.75
CA ALA A 206 -17.62 7.46 11.68
C ALA A 206 -18.16 6.42 10.69
N ASP A 207 -17.90 6.61 9.40
CA ASP A 207 -18.25 5.65 8.35
C ASP A 207 -17.20 4.57 8.19
N VAL A 208 -15.93 4.95 8.37
CA VAL A 208 -14.76 4.12 8.09
C VAL A 208 -13.79 4.16 9.26
N PHE A 209 -13.32 2.99 9.65
CA PHE A 209 -12.17 2.81 10.53
C PHE A 209 -11.02 2.13 9.77
N ILE A 210 -9.82 2.70 9.85
CA ILE A 210 -8.57 2.11 9.33
C ILE A 210 -7.56 2.03 10.46
N GLY A 211 -7.31 0.82 10.94
CA GLY A 211 -6.31 0.51 11.95
C GLY A 211 -5.02 -0.01 11.34
N VAL A 212 -3.91 0.67 11.65
CA VAL A 212 -2.54 0.27 11.30
C VAL A 212 -1.58 0.56 12.47
N SER A 213 -1.99 0.24 13.70
CA SER A 213 -1.28 0.69 14.91
C SER A 213 -0.88 -0.39 15.91
N GLY A 214 -1.76 -1.36 16.18
CA GLY A 214 -1.59 -2.37 17.21
C GLY A 214 -2.91 -3.02 17.63
N PRO A 215 -2.84 -4.10 18.42
CA PRO A 215 -3.99 -4.93 18.76
C PRO A 215 -4.96 -4.29 19.76
N ASP A 216 -6.21 -4.76 19.73
CA ASP A 216 -7.25 -4.53 20.75
C ASP A 216 -7.58 -3.05 21.07
N ILE A 217 -7.35 -2.14 20.13
CA ILE A 217 -7.63 -0.71 20.33
C ILE A 217 -9.08 -0.31 20.00
N LEU A 218 -9.78 -1.06 19.12
CA LEU A 218 -11.15 -0.75 18.73
C LEU A 218 -12.10 -1.60 19.57
N THR A 219 -12.79 -0.96 20.52
CA THR A 219 -13.71 -1.66 21.42
C THR A 219 -15.10 -1.86 20.79
N PRO A 220 -15.89 -2.85 21.27
CA PRO A 220 -17.28 -3.03 20.84
C PRO A 220 -18.14 -1.77 20.99
N ASP A 221 -17.93 -0.98 22.05
CA ASP A 221 -18.71 0.24 22.28
C ASP A 221 -18.38 1.34 21.28
N MET A 222 -17.11 1.45 20.86
CA MET A 222 -16.70 2.34 19.78
C MET A 222 -17.26 1.88 18.43
N LEU A 223 -17.27 0.58 18.16
CA LEU A 223 -17.85 0.03 16.95
C LEU A 223 -19.38 0.28 16.89
N LYS A 224 -20.08 0.18 18.03
CA LYS A 224 -21.50 0.51 18.13
C LYS A 224 -21.79 2.00 17.92
N SER A 225 -20.84 2.90 18.21
CA SER A 225 -21.03 4.33 18.04
C SER A 225 -20.79 4.83 16.60
N MET A 226 -20.22 3.99 15.73
CA MET A 226 -20.05 4.29 14.30
C MET A 226 -21.41 4.44 13.58
N ALA A 227 -21.39 5.06 12.40
CA ALA A 227 -22.55 5.19 11.53
C ALA A 227 -23.16 3.83 11.14
N GLU A 228 -24.37 3.83 10.58
CA GLU A 228 -24.96 2.64 9.96
C GLU A 228 -24.04 2.13 8.84
N ARG A 229 -23.99 0.81 8.68
CA ARG A 229 -23.23 0.13 7.64
C ARG A 229 -21.74 0.53 7.61
N PRO A 230 -21.01 0.40 8.73
CA PRO A 230 -19.64 0.89 8.82
C PRO A 230 -18.68 -0.01 8.04
N ILE A 231 -17.50 0.53 7.75
CA ILE A 231 -16.38 -0.20 7.15
C ILE A 231 -15.26 -0.25 8.18
N VAL A 232 -14.77 -1.45 8.50
CA VAL A 232 -13.76 -1.67 9.54
C VAL A 232 -12.57 -2.40 8.95
N PHE A 233 -11.47 -1.69 8.76
CA PHE A 233 -10.20 -2.26 8.31
C PHE A 233 -9.28 -2.36 9.53
N ALA A 234 -9.14 -3.56 10.10
CA ALA A 234 -8.31 -3.83 11.29
C ALA A 234 -7.06 -4.61 10.85
N LEU A 235 -6.01 -3.89 10.47
CA LEU A 235 -4.92 -4.40 9.64
C LEU A 235 -3.63 -4.71 10.41
N SER A 236 -3.61 -4.49 11.71
CA SER A 236 -2.47 -4.90 12.54
C SER A 236 -2.25 -6.42 12.49
N ASN A 237 -0.97 -6.81 12.52
CA ASN A 237 -0.55 -8.21 12.53
C ASN A 237 0.40 -8.47 13.73
N PRO A 238 0.37 -9.68 14.31
CA PRO A 238 -0.56 -10.78 14.01
C PRO A 238 -1.97 -10.55 14.58
N ASP A 239 -2.11 -9.67 15.56
CA ASP A 239 -3.35 -9.40 16.26
C ASP A 239 -3.95 -8.06 15.78
N PRO A 240 -5.19 -8.07 15.25
CA PRO A 240 -5.82 -6.88 14.69
C PRO A 240 -6.35 -5.93 15.78
N GLU A 241 -6.68 -4.70 15.39
CA GLU A 241 -7.29 -3.68 16.27
C GLU A 241 -8.60 -4.14 16.93
N ILE A 242 -9.34 -5.01 16.25
CA ILE A 242 -10.48 -5.77 16.75
C ILE A 242 -10.53 -7.11 16.02
N LEU A 243 -10.78 -8.20 16.74
CA LEU A 243 -10.95 -9.52 16.12
C LEU A 243 -12.26 -9.60 15.32
N PRO A 244 -12.28 -10.25 14.14
CA PRO A 244 -13.49 -10.40 13.34
C PRO A 244 -14.65 -11.04 14.09
N GLU A 245 -14.40 -12.02 14.94
CA GLU A 245 -15.44 -12.68 15.75
C GLU A 245 -16.11 -11.68 16.70
N THR A 246 -15.33 -10.76 17.27
CA THR A 246 -15.84 -9.73 18.18
C THR A 246 -16.58 -8.64 17.41
N ALA A 247 -16.05 -8.21 16.26
CA ALA A 247 -16.70 -7.23 15.40
C ALA A 247 -18.07 -7.73 14.90
N LEU A 248 -18.12 -8.95 14.35
CA LEU A 248 -19.32 -9.57 13.81
C LEU A 248 -20.35 -9.95 14.90
N ALA A 249 -19.90 -10.24 16.13
CA ALA A 249 -20.81 -10.40 17.27
C ALA A 249 -21.38 -9.05 17.77
N THR A 250 -20.70 -7.95 17.46
CA THR A 250 -21.09 -6.60 17.88
C THR A 250 -22.07 -5.95 16.90
N ARG A 251 -21.87 -6.17 15.60
CA ARG A 251 -22.67 -5.60 14.51
C ARG A 251 -22.73 -6.57 13.33
N ASP A 252 -23.88 -6.63 12.67
CA ASP A 252 -24.18 -7.48 11.53
C ASP A 252 -24.21 -6.72 10.18
N ASP A 253 -24.06 -5.40 10.22
CA ASP A 253 -24.17 -4.50 9.06
C ASP A 253 -22.83 -4.02 8.49
N LEU A 254 -21.70 -4.49 9.04
CA LEU A 254 -20.37 -3.99 8.71
C LEU A 254 -19.71 -4.76 7.56
N VAL A 255 -18.79 -4.08 6.84
CA VAL A 255 -17.81 -4.72 5.96
C VAL A 255 -16.46 -4.67 6.65
N MET A 256 -15.77 -5.82 6.73
CA MET A 256 -14.50 -5.93 7.45
C MET A 256 -13.36 -6.37 6.54
N ALA A 257 -12.16 -5.86 6.81
CA ALA A 257 -10.91 -6.36 6.25
C ALA A 257 -9.85 -6.50 7.35
N THR A 258 -8.93 -7.45 7.19
CA THR A 258 -7.78 -7.64 8.10
C THR A 258 -6.48 -7.87 7.33
N GLY A 259 -5.33 -7.84 8.01
CA GLY A 259 -4.06 -8.27 7.42
C GLY A 259 -3.90 -9.80 7.30
N ARG A 260 -4.80 -10.55 7.93
CA ARG A 260 -4.70 -12.00 8.14
C ARG A 260 -5.30 -12.81 6.99
N SER A 261 -4.63 -13.89 6.62
CA SER A 261 -5.03 -14.75 5.50
C SER A 261 -6.17 -15.71 5.81
N ASP A 262 -6.41 -16.00 7.09
CA ASP A 262 -7.46 -16.90 7.55
C ASP A 262 -8.85 -16.24 7.60
N TYR A 263 -8.95 -14.94 7.35
CA TYR A 263 -10.21 -14.20 7.26
C TYR A 263 -10.53 -13.73 5.82
N PRO A 264 -11.80 -13.40 5.54
CA PRO A 264 -12.18 -12.67 4.32
C PRO A 264 -11.41 -11.35 4.18
N ASN A 265 -11.37 -10.82 2.95
CA ASN A 265 -10.85 -9.47 2.67
C ASN A 265 -9.46 -9.19 3.24
N GLN A 266 -8.50 -10.06 2.94
CA GLN A 266 -7.12 -9.87 3.36
C GLN A 266 -6.48 -8.68 2.62
N VAL A 267 -6.08 -7.65 3.37
CA VAL A 267 -5.20 -6.59 2.90
C VAL A 267 -3.76 -7.09 3.00
N ASN A 268 -3.13 -7.38 1.86
CA ASN A 268 -1.77 -7.90 1.82
C ASN A 268 -0.96 -7.20 0.72
N ASN A 269 0.21 -6.67 1.08
CA ASN A 269 1.08 -5.93 0.17
C ASN A 269 1.52 -6.76 -1.06
N VAL A 270 1.49 -8.09 -0.99
CA VAL A 270 1.79 -8.97 -2.14
C VAL A 270 0.89 -8.70 -3.35
N LEU A 271 -0.30 -8.14 -3.14
CA LEU A 271 -1.21 -7.70 -4.21
C LEU A 271 -0.71 -6.47 -4.97
N GLY A 272 0.27 -5.76 -4.41
CA GLY A 272 0.81 -4.50 -4.92
C GLY A 272 2.20 -4.65 -5.51
N PHE A 273 3.23 -4.72 -4.66
CA PHE A 273 4.62 -4.49 -5.06
C PHE A 273 5.10 -5.31 -6.28
N PRO A 274 4.82 -6.63 -6.43
CA PRO A 274 5.37 -7.38 -7.55
C PRO A 274 4.86 -6.81 -8.88
N PHE A 275 3.57 -6.51 -8.92
CA PHE A 275 2.86 -6.10 -10.13
C PHE A 275 3.08 -4.62 -10.45
N ILE A 276 3.21 -3.77 -9.42
CA ILE A 276 3.57 -2.36 -9.57
C ILE A 276 4.95 -2.25 -10.21
N PHE A 277 5.95 -2.97 -9.69
CA PHE A 277 7.27 -2.97 -10.29
C PHE A 277 7.27 -3.58 -11.69
N ARG A 278 6.49 -4.63 -11.97
CA ARG A 278 6.42 -5.22 -13.31
C ARG A 278 6.05 -4.17 -14.36
N GLY A 279 4.94 -3.47 -14.14
CA GLY A 279 4.47 -2.42 -15.06
C GLY A 279 5.47 -1.26 -15.16
N THR A 280 6.11 -0.90 -14.04
CA THR A 280 7.12 0.16 -13.97
C THR A 280 8.38 -0.19 -14.78
N LEU A 281 8.86 -1.43 -14.64
CA LEU A 281 10.06 -1.93 -15.32
C LEU A 281 9.81 -2.13 -16.81
N ASP A 282 8.63 -2.60 -17.23
CA ASP A 282 8.33 -2.85 -18.64
C ASP A 282 8.36 -1.60 -19.52
N VAL A 283 8.20 -0.42 -18.92
CA VAL A 283 8.31 0.87 -19.61
C VAL A 283 9.54 1.68 -19.19
N HIS A 284 10.45 1.05 -18.44
CA HIS A 284 11.64 1.69 -17.85
C HIS A 284 11.31 3.03 -17.20
N ALA A 285 10.25 3.10 -16.38
CA ALA A 285 9.84 4.36 -15.77
C ALA A 285 10.99 4.97 -14.94
N ARG A 286 11.00 6.30 -14.79
CA ARG A 286 11.97 7.00 -13.92
C ARG A 286 11.54 7.01 -12.46
N GLU A 287 10.24 6.94 -12.21
CA GLU A 287 9.61 7.06 -10.90
C GLU A 287 8.32 6.23 -10.83
N ILE A 288 7.77 6.06 -9.62
CA ILE A 288 6.41 5.59 -9.38
C ILE A 288 5.62 6.76 -8.79
N ASN A 289 4.95 7.53 -9.65
CA ASN A 289 4.25 8.76 -9.26
C ASN A 289 2.81 8.50 -8.77
N GLU A 290 2.12 9.55 -8.34
CA GLU A 290 0.77 9.46 -7.77
C GLU A 290 -0.25 8.88 -8.75
N ALA A 291 -0.20 9.26 -10.03
CA ALA A 291 -1.11 8.72 -11.06
C ALA A 291 -0.93 7.21 -11.24
N MET A 292 0.31 6.71 -11.16
CA MET A 292 0.59 5.27 -11.18
C MET A 292 -0.01 4.58 -9.94
N LYS A 293 0.13 5.16 -8.74
CA LYS A 293 -0.47 4.61 -7.51
C LYS A 293 -2.00 4.55 -7.61
N VAL A 294 -2.65 5.60 -8.10
CA VAL A 294 -4.09 5.64 -8.37
C VAL A 294 -4.51 4.59 -9.42
N ALA A 295 -3.70 4.40 -10.47
CA ALA A 295 -3.96 3.36 -11.46
C ALA A 295 -3.91 1.94 -10.86
N ALA A 296 -2.97 1.66 -9.95
CA ALA A 296 -2.93 0.38 -9.23
C ALA A 296 -4.18 0.17 -8.36
N VAL A 297 -4.63 1.22 -7.66
CA VAL A 297 -5.87 1.19 -6.86
C VAL A 297 -7.05 0.77 -7.73
N HIS A 298 -7.24 1.44 -8.87
CA HIS A 298 -8.36 1.13 -9.76
C HIS A 298 -8.24 -0.25 -10.41
N ALA A 299 -7.04 -0.70 -10.78
CA ALA A 299 -6.82 -2.02 -11.34
C ALA A 299 -7.24 -3.14 -10.36
N LEU A 300 -6.81 -3.04 -9.09
CA LEU A 300 -7.19 -4.00 -8.05
C LEU A 300 -8.69 -3.94 -7.74
N ARG A 301 -9.24 -2.73 -7.66
CA ARG A 301 -10.66 -2.49 -7.43
C ARG A 301 -11.51 -3.18 -8.49
N LEU A 302 -11.15 -3.00 -9.77
CA LEU A 302 -11.86 -3.59 -10.90
C LEU A 302 -11.70 -5.11 -10.93
N LEU A 303 -10.49 -5.64 -10.68
CA LEU A 303 -10.25 -7.07 -10.68
C LEU A 303 -11.12 -7.83 -9.67
N ALA A 304 -11.34 -7.29 -8.46
CA ALA A 304 -12.23 -7.90 -7.47
C ALA A 304 -13.69 -8.08 -7.95
N ARG A 305 -14.10 -7.30 -8.96
CA ARG A 305 -15.47 -7.30 -9.51
C ARG A 305 -15.63 -8.30 -10.67
N GLU A 306 -14.52 -8.84 -11.16
CA GLU A 306 -14.53 -9.83 -12.25
C GLU A 306 -14.76 -11.25 -11.71
N PRO A 307 -15.44 -12.13 -12.47
CA PRO A 307 -15.70 -13.51 -12.06
C PRO A 307 -14.44 -14.26 -11.62
N VAL A 308 -14.44 -14.85 -10.43
CA VAL A 308 -13.26 -15.50 -9.85
C VAL A 308 -12.95 -16.82 -10.57
N PRO A 309 -11.71 -17.04 -11.06
CA PRO A 309 -11.31 -18.27 -11.73
C PRO A 309 -11.35 -19.50 -10.81
N ALA A 310 -11.59 -20.67 -11.41
CA ALA A 310 -11.65 -21.94 -10.70
C ALA A 310 -10.35 -22.28 -9.96
N GLU A 311 -9.19 -21.92 -10.51
CA GLU A 311 -7.88 -22.15 -9.87
C GLU A 311 -7.70 -21.35 -8.57
N VAL A 312 -8.30 -20.16 -8.48
CA VAL A 312 -8.31 -19.37 -7.24
C VAL A 312 -9.22 -20.03 -6.22
N LEU A 313 -10.41 -20.48 -6.64
CA LEU A 313 -11.32 -21.21 -5.75
C LEU A 313 -10.67 -22.49 -5.20
N GLU A 314 -9.98 -23.25 -6.06
CA GLU A 314 -9.24 -24.46 -5.67
C GLU A 314 -8.11 -24.14 -4.69
N ALA A 315 -7.29 -23.11 -4.97
CA ALA A 315 -6.16 -22.73 -4.12
C ALA A 315 -6.55 -22.33 -2.69
N TYR A 316 -7.77 -21.80 -2.51
CA TYR A 316 -8.30 -21.41 -1.20
C TYR A 316 -9.35 -22.39 -0.64
N GLY A 317 -9.60 -23.52 -1.31
CA GLY A 317 -10.58 -24.52 -0.86
C GLY A 317 -12.03 -24.01 -0.84
N LEU A 318 -12.36 -23.06 -1.71
CA LEU A 318 -13.67 -22.41 -1.81
C LEU A 318 -14.51 -23.01 -2.94
N LYS A 319 -15.84 -22.96 -2.79
CA LYS A 319 -16.77 -23.37 -3.86
C LYS A 319 -17.20 -22.21 -4.76
N THR A 320 -17.37 -21.03 -4.15
CA THR A 320 -17.78 -19.79 -4.81
C THR A 320 -17.08 -18.63 -4.11
N LEU A 321 -16.79 -17.59 -4.88
CA LEU A 321 -16.28 -16.32 -4.38
C LEU A 321 -16.72 -15.26 -5.38
N GLU A 322 -17.49 -14.28 -4.91
CA GLU A 322 -18.11 -13.26 -5.75
C GLU A 322 -18.02 -11.92 -5.04
N PHE A 323 -17.94 -10.85 -5.83
CA PHE A 323 -17.84 -9.49 -5.32
C PHE A 323 -18.96 -9.17 -4.32
N GLY A 324 -18.60 -8.76 -3.10
CA GLY A 324 -19.54 -8.53 -2.02
C GLY A 324 -18.86 -8.29 -0.67
N PRO A 325 -19.62 -8.27 0.44
CA PRO A 325 -19.10 -7.94 1.77
C PRO A 325 -17.88 -8.77 2.20
N ASP A 326 -17.80 -10.03 1.78
CA ASP A 326 -16.70 -10.96 2.10
C ASP A 326 -15.62 -11.06 1.00
N TYR A 327 -15.76 -10.29 -0.09
CA TYR A 327 -14.79 -10.24 -1.18
C TYR A 327 -14.75 -8.87 -1.86
N ILE A 328 -13.99 -7.96 -1.28
CA ILE A 328 -13.78 -6.58 -1.76
C ILE A 328 -12.41 -6.33 -2.42
N ILE A 329 -11.48 -7.29 -2.28
CA ILE A 329 -10.09 -7.22 -2.77
C ILE A 329 -9.74 -8.60 -3.35
N PRO A 330 -9.02 -8.69 -4.50
CA PRO A 330 -8.61 -9.97 -5.07
C PRO A 330 -7.69 -10.77 -4.14
N LYS A 331 -7.58 -12.08 -4.38
CA LYS A 331 -6.71 -12.96 -3.58
C LYS A 331 -5.26 -12.93 -4.12
N PRO A 332 -4.23 -13.05 -3.26
CA PRO A 332 -2.82 -13.08 -3.67
C PRO A 332 -2.45 -14.07 -4.78
N LEU A 333 -3.09 -15.23 -4.82
CA LEU A 333 -2.82 -16.26 -5.83
C LEU A 333 -3.65 -16.11 -7.11
N ASP A 334 -4.35 -14.98 -7.28
CA ASP A 334 -5.13 -14.70 -8.49
C ASP A 334 -4.20 -14.34 -9.66
N PRO A 335 -4.06 -15.21 -10.68
CA PRO A 335 -3.10 -14.97 -11.76
C PRO A 335 -3.47 -13.75 -12.61
N ARG A 336 -4.73 -13.33 -12.60
CA ARG A 336 -5.20 -12.13 -13.31
C ARG A 336 -4.58 -10.84 -12.78
N LEU A 337 -3.94 -10.85 -11.61
CA LEU A 337 -3.17 -9.70 -11.10
C LEU A 337 -2.11 -9.24 -12.12
N MET A 338 -1.47 -10.18 -12.83
CA MET A 338 -0.51 -9.87 -13.90
C MET A 338 -1.14 -9.20 -15.13
N ASP A 339 -2.42 -9.44 -15.39
CA ASP A 339 -3.13 -8.91 -16.55
C ASP A 339 -3.78 -7.55 -16.27
N PHE A 340 -4.00 -7.22 -14.99
CA PHE A 340 -4.70 -5.99 -14.59
C PHE A 340 -3.74 -4.90 -14.10
N VAL A 341 -2.86 -5.23 -13.15
CA VAL A 341 -2.09 -4.21 -12.43
C VAL A 341 -0.91 -3.69 -13.28
N PRO A 342 -0.01 -4.53 -13.84
CA PRO A 342 1.12 -4.05 -14.62
C PRO A 342 0.72 -3.19 -15.83
N PRO A 343 -0.30 -3.55 -16.64
CA PRO A 343 -0.75 -2.70 -17.74
C PRO A 343 -1.28 -1.33 -17.29
N ALA A 344 -2.02 -1.27 -16.18
CA ALA A 344 -2.52 0.00 -15.64
C ALA A 344 -1.37 0.91 -15.19
N ILE A 345 -0.35 0.34 -14.54
CA ILE A 345 0.85 1.07 -14.13
C ILE A 345 1.65 1.56 -15.33
N ALA A 346 1.93 0.68 -16.29
CA ALA A 346 2.66 1.02 -17.51
C ALA A 346 1.94 2.12 -18.30
N ARG A 347 0.61 2.07 -18.38
CA ARG A 347 -0.21 3.11 -19.00
C ARG A 347 -0.02 4.45 -18.30
N ALA A 348 -0.24 4.49 -16.98
CA ALA A 348 -0.11 5.73 -16.21
C ALA A 348 1.31 6.32 -16.31
N ALA A 349 2.35 5.48 -16.31
CA ALA A 349 3.73 5.92 -16.51
C ALA A 349 3.95 6.55 -17.89
N VAL A 350 3.38 5.98 -18.96
CA VAL A 350 3.44 6.56 -20.31
C VAL A 350 2.67 7.88 -20.38
N ASP A 351 1.45 7.91 -19.86
CA ASP A 351 0.55 9.06 -19.95
C ASP A 351 1.09 10.27 -19.16
N THR A 352 1.81 10.03 -18.06
CA THR A 352 2.47 11.08 -17.26
C THR A 352 3.86 11.47 -17.78
N GLY A 353 4.41 10.75 -18.76
CA GLY A 353 5.78 10.97 -19.25
C GLY A 353 6.88 10.44 -18.34
N ALA A 354 6.54 9.66 -17.30
CA ALA A 354 7.52 8.97 -16.45
C ALA A 354 8.24 7.82 -17.18
N ALA A 355 7.60 7.23 -18.20
CA ALA A 355 8.14 6.14 -19.00
C ALA A 355 9.29 6.57 -19.93
N ARG A 356 10.29 5.70 -20.09
CA ARG A 356 11.36 5.85 -21.11
C ARG A 356 11.17 4.93 -22.31
N ALA A 357 10.33 3.91 -22.19
CA ALA A 357 9.94 3.01 -23.27
C ALA A 357 8.43 3.14 -23.56
N PRO A 358 7.98 2.85 -24.80
CA PRO A 358 6.57 2.91 -25.15
C PRO A 358 5.76 1.86 -24.39
N TYR A 359 4.45 2.05 -24.35
CA TYR A 359 3.52 1.05 -23.81
C TYR A 359 3.71 -0.30 -24.51
N PRO A 360 3.94 -1.41 -23.77
CA PRO A 360 4.23 -2.70 -24.39
C PRO A 360 3.10 -3.22 -25.27
N ALA A 361 3.43 -3.67 -26.48
CA ALA A 361 2.44 -4.12 -27.47
C ALA A 361 1.68 -5.40 -27.07
N HIS A 362 2.21 -6.17 -26.10
CA HIS A 362 1.55 -7.37 -25.59
C HIS A 362 0.53 -7.06 -24.49
N TYR A 363 0.56 -5.85 -23.92
CA TYR A 363 -0.46 -5.43 -22.97
C TYR A 363 -1.76 -5.05 -23.70
N PRO A 364 -2.91 -5.16 -23.01
CA PRO A 364 -4.20 -4.79 -23.60
C PRO A 364 -4.15 -3.35 -24.15
N PRO A 365 -4.74 -3.09 -25.32
CA PRO A 365 -4.86 -1.73 -25.83
C PRO A 365 -5.69 -0.88 -24.88
N PRO A 366 -5.55 0.46 -24.89
CA PRO A 366 -6.42 1.31 -24.10
C PRO A 366 -7.88 1.06 -24.51
N PRO A 367 -8.83 1.10 -23.57
CA PRO A 367 -10.24 0.99 -23.91
C PRO A 367 -10.56 2.05 -24.97
N SER A 368 -11.21 1.63 -26.06
CA SER A 368 -11.61 2.55 -27.12
C SER A 368 -12.45 3.65 -26.49
N THR A 369 -12.00 4.89 -26.58
CA THR A 369 -12.79 6.05 -26.18
C THR A 369 -14.04 6.06 -27.07
N SER A 370 -15.16 5.55 -26.56
CA SER A 370 -16.46 5.82 -27.16
C SER A 370 -16.69 7.32 -26.96
N SER A 371 -16.48 8.07 -28.04
CA SER A 371 -16.78 9.50 -28.17
C SER A 371 -18.20 9.83 -27.76
#